data_AF-A0A7S1YWF3-F1
#
_entry.id   AF-A0A7S1YWF3-F1
#
_cell.length_a   1.000
_cell.length_b   1.000
_cell.length_c   1.000
_cell.angle_alpha   90.00
_cell.angle_beta   90.00
_cell.angle_gamma   90.00
#
_symmetry.space_group_name_H-M   'P 1'
#
loop_
_entity.id
_entity.type
_entity.pdbx_description
1 polymer ?
#
loop_
_entity_poly.entity_id
_entity_poly.type
_entity_poly.pdbx_seq_one_letter_code
_entity_poly.pdbx_strand_id
1 'polypeptide(L)'
;MTFLLWPTLESRLGWKDSAVPICTADAFGLGAFAVIGTQKAVELGLDPIMWPVVGLITCTFGGITRDVICLQNPRVMYPYRTLYATAPLLGSIAYTLLMQKSLVDVDTQVAATISFMVTFTTRVLSFNRSWRLPHWKNDKDLVWNEPIMNTLTYDESEDEGSAASLENTTPGMPPQKIQM
;
A
#
# COMPACT_ATOMS: atom_id res chain seq x y z
N MET A 1 -0.32 24.44 18.52
CA MET A 1 -1.06 25.48 17.74
C MET A 1 -1.93 24.87 16.64
N THR A 2 -1.43 23.94 15.82
CA THR A 2 -2.22 23.23 14.79
C THR A 2 -3.43 22.45 15.33
N PHE A 3 -3.31 21.80 16.49
CA PHE A 3 -4.41 21.05 17.12
C PHE A 3 -5.59 21.95 17.57
N LEU A 4 -5.32 23.19 17.98
CA LEU A 4 -6.34 24.15 18.44
C LEU A 4 -6.95 24.97 17.30
N LEU A 5 -6.23 25.12 16.20
CA LEU A 5 -6.70 25.83 15.00
C LEU A 5 -7.59 24.97 14.10
N TRP A 6 -7.57 23.65 14.26
CA TRP A 6 -8.36 22.71 13.46
C TRP A 6 -9.87 23.01 13.44
N PRO A 7 -10.59 23.19 14.58
CA PRO A 7 -12.02 23.51 14.55
C PRO A 7 -12.32 24.89 13.90
N THR A 8 -11.41 25.85 14.06
CA THR A 8 -11.56 27.20 13.48
C THR A 8 -11.27 27.20 11.97
N LEU A 9 -10.36 26.32 11.51
CA LEU A 9 -10.01 26.16 10.10
C LEU A 9 -11.10 25.40 9.34
N GLU A 10 -11.69 24.37 9.97
CA GLU A 10 -12.80 23.59 9.41
C GLU A 10 -14.05 24.45 9.16
N SER A 11 -14.38 25.34 10.10
CA SER A 11 -15.54 26.25 9.96
C SER A 11 -15.36 27.36 8.92
N ARG A 12 -14.12 27.72 8.55
CA ARG A 12 -13.82 28.76 7.55
C ARG A 12 -13.66 28.22 6.13
N LEU A 13 -13.20 26.98 5.97
CA LEU A 13 -12.86 26.41 4.67
C LEU A 13 -13.95 25.51 4.07
N GLY A 14 -15.01 25.16 4.81
CA GLY A 14 -16.18 24.46 4.26
C GLY A 14 -15.82 23.14 3.55
N TRP A 15 -14.75 22.47 3.99
CA TRP A 15 -14.24 21.28 3.32
C TRP A 15 -15.19 20.11 3.54
N LYS A 16 -15.87 19.71 2.45
CA LYS A 16 -16.75 18.56 2.39
C LYS A 16 -15.99 17.21 2.51
N ASP A 17 -14.67 17.24 2.27
CA ASP A 17 -13.76 16.07 2.31
C ASP A 17 -12.44 16.38 3.05
N SER A 18 -12.37 16.09 4.35
CA SER A 18 -11.15 16.28 5.18
C SER A 18 -9.97 15.40 4.76
N ALA A 19 -10.16 14.46 3.82
CA ALA A 19 -9.13 13.56 3.32
C ALA A 19 -8.11 14.23 2.39
N VAL A 20 -8.51 15.29 1.68
CA VAL A 20 -7.65 16.00 0.71
C VAL A 20 -6.41 16.63 1.36
N PRO A 21 -6.51 17.48 2.41
CA PRO A 21 -5.34 18.09 3.03
C PRO A 21 -4.40 17.07 3.69
N ILE A 22 -4.94 15.98 4.22
CA ILE A 22 -4.14 14.91 4.83
C ILE A 22 -3.34 14.17 3.75
N CYS A 23 -3.95 13.88 2.60
CA CYS A 23 -3.28 13.19 1.50
C CYS A 23 -2.24 14.06 0.80
N THR A 24 -2.45 15.38 0.68
CA THR A 24 -1.45 16.29 0.10
C THR A 24 -0.27 16.48 1.03
N ALA A 25 -0.48 16.59 2.34
CA ALA A 25 0.60 16.62 3.32
C ALA A 25 1.41 15.31 3.33
N ASP A 26 0.74 14.17 3.22
CA ASP A 26 1.38 12.85 3.05
C ASP A 26 2.21 12.79 1.76
N ALA A 27 1.66 13.23 0.62
CA ALA A 27 2.37 13.28 -0.65
C ALA A 27 3.62 14.17 -0.60
N PHE A 28 3.54 15.31 0.10
CA PHE A 28 4.65 16.21 0.32
C PHE A 28 5.78 15.54 1.13
N GLY A 29 5.44 14.93 2.27
CA GLY A 29 6.40 14.20 3.09
C GLY A 29 7.03 13.02 2.34
N LEU A 30 6.23 12.29 1.56
CA LEU A 30 6.69 11.15 0.77
C LEU A 30 7.73 11.56 -0.27
N GLY A 31 7.49 12.66 -1.00
CA GLY A 31 8.44 13.19 -1.97
C GLY A 31 9.73 13.71 -1.32
N ALA A 32 9.61 14.45 -0.22
CA ALA A 32 10.77 15.03 0.46
C ALA A 32 11.70 13.94 1.00
N PHE A 33 11.16 12.94 1.72
CA PHE A 33 11.98 11.87 2.27
C PHE A 33 12.56 10.92 1.22
N ALA A 34 11.85 10.71 0.10
CA ALA A 34 12.37 9.90 -1.01
C ALA A 34 13.63 10.54 -1.61
N VAL A 35 13.58 11.85 -1.86
CA VAL A 35 14.72 12.60 -2.41
C VAL A 35 15.88 12.67 -1.42
N ILE A 36 15.61 12.99 -0.14
CA ILE A 36 16.65 13.04 0.90
C ILE A 36 17.34 11.68 1.06
N GLY A 37 16.58 10.58 1.09
CA GLY A 37 17.14 9.23 1.19
C GLY A 37 17.98 8.85 -0.03
N THR A 38 17.49 9.17 -1.24
CA THR A 38 18.23 8.94 -2.49
C THR A 38 19.52 9.74 -2.54
N GLN A 39 19.48 11.03 -2.15
CA GLN A 39 20.65 11.88 -2.09
C GLN A 39 21.68 11.34 -1.08
N LYS A 40 21.23 10.87 0.10
CA LYS A 40 22.14 10.23 1.06
C LYS A 40 22.76 8.95 0.52
N ALA A 41 22.04 8.16 -0.27
CA ALA A 41 22.62 6.99 -0.91
C ALA A 41 23.76 7.34 -1.88
N VAL A 42 23.61 8.44 -2.63
CA VAL A 42 24.68 8.99 -3.49
C VAL A 42 25.88 9.44 -2.66
N GLU A 43 25.64 10.20 -1.59
CA GLU A 43 26.71 10.71 -0.72
C GLU A 43 27.48 9.58 -0.01
N LEU A 44 26.82 8.44 0.25
CA LEU A 44 27.44 7.24 0.81
C LEU A 44 28.25 6.44 -0.22
N GLY A 45 28.24 6.83 -1.50
CA GLY A 45 28.98 6.15 -2.56
C GLY A 45 28.43 4.76 -2.89
N LEU A 46 27.13 4.53 -2.65
CA LEU A 46 26.47 3.27 -3.02
C LEU A 46 26.39 3.13 -4.54
N ASP A 47 26.18 1.90 -5.01
CA ASP A 47 25.92 1.64 -6.44
C ASP A 47 24.63 2.38 -6.89
N PRO A 48 24.60 2.99 -8.10
CA PRO A 48 23.42 3.65 -8.66
C PRO A 48 22.12 2.85 -8.60
N ILE A 49 22.20 1.51 -8.65
CA ILE A 49 21.03 0.65 -8.56
C ILE A 49 20.36 0.69 -7.17
N MET A 50 21.14 0.99 -6.12
CA MET A 50 20.68 1.02 -4.73
C MET A 50 20.10 2.37 -4.32
N TRP A 51 20.44 3.45 -5.01
CA TRP A 51 19.95 4.79 -4.69
C TRP A 51 18.41 4.89 -4.60
N PRO A 52 17.63 4.42 -5.59
CA PRO A 52 16.18 4.51 -5.51
C PRO A 52 15.59 3.60 -4.43
N VAL A 53 16.26 2.50 -4.08
CA VAL A 53 15.82 1.57 -3.03
C VAL A 53 15.95 2.23 -1.66
N VAL A 54 17.08 2.88 -1.38
CA VAL A 54 17.30 3.60 -0.11
C VAL A 54 16.31 4.76 0.04
N GLY A 55 16.06 5.51 -1.04
CA GLY A 55 15.03 6.54 -1.07
C GLY A 55 13.63 6.00 -0.74
N LEU A 56 13.25 4.90 -1.38
CA LEU A 56 11.96 4.24 -1.18
C LEU A 56 11.78 3.73 0.26
N ILE A 57 12.81 3.09 0.83
CA ILE A 57 12.75 2.58 2.21
C ILE A 57 12.59 3.76 3.19
N THR A 58 13.37 4.82 3.00
CA THR A 58 13.33 6.00 3.87
C THR A 58 11.94 6.65 3.87
N CYS A 59 11.34 6.83 2.70
CA CYS A 59 10.03 7.48 2.62
C CYS A 59 8.88 6.59 3.11
N THR A 60 8.93 5.28 2.84
CA THR A 60 7.89 4.34 3.26
C THR A 60 7.91 4.08 4.75
N PHE A 61 9.10 4.05 5.37
CA PHE A 61 9.24 3.87 6.82
C PHE A 61 8.47 4.94 7.61
N GLY A 62 8.53 6.22 7.18
CA GLY A 62 7.77 7.31 7.81
C GLY A 62 6.26 7.13 7.68
N GLY A 63 5.77 6.73 6.50
CA GLY A 63 4.35 6.46 6.27
C GLY A 63 3.82 5.28 7.10
N ILE A 64 4.58 4.20 7.16
CA ILE A 64 4.25 3.02 7.96
C ILE A 64 4.23 3.37 9.45
N THR A 65 5.24 4.11 9.94
CA THR A 65 5.32 4.48 11.36
C THR A 65 4.10 5.30 11.79
N ARG A 66 3.66 6.25 10.96
CA ARG A 66 2.42 7.00 11.22
C ARG A 66 1.22 6.07 11.32
N ASP A 67 1.07 5.17 10.37
CA ASP A 67 -0.08 4.27 10.30
C ASP A 67 -0.11 3.32 11.53
N VAL A 68 1.05 2.81 11.96
CA VAL A 68 1.19 1.97 13.17
C VAL A 68 0.84 2.74 14.45
N ILE A 69 1.34 3.97 14.62
CA ILE A 69 1.04 4.80 15.80
C ILE A 69 -0.46 5.14 15.87
N CYS A 70 -1.10 5.35 14.72
CA CYS A 70 -2.53 5.61 14.63
C CYS A 70 -3.41 4.34 14.71
N LEU A 71 -2.82 3.16 14.94
CA LEU A 71 -3.51 1.86 14.96
C LEU A 71 -4.32 1.62 13.67
N GLN A 72 -3.85 2.13 12.54
CA GLN A 72 -4.48 1.95 11.24
C GLN A 72 -3.67 0.97 10.39
N ASN A 73 -4.39 0.20 9.57
CA ASN A 73 -3.77 -0.72 8.64
C ASN A 73 -2.88 0.05 7.63
N PRO A 74 -1.59 -0.32 7.49
CA PRO A 74 -0.63 0.46 6.72
C PRO A 74 -1.01 0.51 5.25
N ARG A 75 -1.06 1.72 4.69
CA ARG A 75 -1.51 1.94 3.31
C ARG A 75 -0.65 1.23 2.26
N VAL A 76 0.62 0.94 2.57
CA VAL A 76 1.54 0.24 1.68
C VAL A 76 1.21 -1.24 1.49
N MET A 77 0.58 -1.89 2.48
CA MET A 77 0.33 -3.34 2.48
C MET A 77 -0.96 -3.73 1.74
N TYR A 78 -1.81 -2.78 1.37
CA TYR A 78 -3.06 -3.05 0.66
C TYR A 78 -2.93 -2.67 -0.82
N PRO A 79 -2.89 -3.65 -1.75
CA PRO A 79 -2.76 -3.36 -3.17
C PRO A 79 -4.04 -2.74 -3.76
N TYR A 80 -5.11 -2.62 -2.96
CA TYR A 80 -6.38 -1.96 -3.31
C TYR A 80 -6.29 -0.42 -3.38
N ARG A 81 -5.26 0.22 -2.81
CA ARG A 81 -5.23 1.68 -2.63
C ARG A 81 -4.01 2.38 -3.22
N THR A 82 -4.15 2.82 -4.47
CA THR A 82 -3.35 3.88 -5.13
C THR A 82 -1.84 3.61 -5.23
N LEU A 83 -1.18 4.29 -6.16
CA LEU A 83 0.27 4.20 -6.36
C LEU A 83 1.03 4.88 -5.19
N TYR A 84 1.14 4.20 -4.04
CA TYR A 84 1.81 4.74 -2.84
C TYR A 84 3.32 4.54 -2.91
N ALA A 85 3.80 3.31 -3.14
CA ALA A 85 5.22 3.01 -3.23
C ALA A 85 5.81 3.34 -4.62
N THR A 86 4.98 3.24 -5.67
CA THR A 86 5.43 3.43 -7.06
C THR A 86 5.68 4.90 -7.41
N ALA A 87 4.95 5.85 -6.81
CA ALA A 87 5.19 7.28 -7.02
C ALA A 87 6.58 7.76 -6.54
N PRO A 88 7.00 7.54 -5.29
CA PRO A 88 8.35 7.91 -4.83
C PRO A 88 9.44 7.07 -5.48
N LEU A 89 9.15 5.82 -5.86
CA LEU A 89 10.08 5.01 -6.65
C LEU A 89 10.37 5.65 -8.01
N LEU A 90 9.34 6.10 -8.74
CA LEU A 90 9.49 6.80 -10.00
C LEU A 90 10.29 8.10 -9.85
N GLY A 91 10.03 8.88 -8.79
CA GLY A 91 10.81 10.09 -8.51
C GLY A 91 12.27 9.81 -8.18
N SER A 92 12.55 8.74 -7.43
CA SER A 92 13.92 8.35 -7.08
C SER A 92 14.69 7.78 -8.28
N ILE A 93 14.00 7.08 -9.18
CA ILE A 93 14.55 6.66 -10.48
C ILE A 93 14.85 7.89 -11.35
N ALA A 94 13.94 8.86 -11.40
CA ALA A 94 14.17 10.12 -12.12
C ALA A 94 15.41 10.86 -11.58
N TYR A 95 15.58 10.91 -10.25
CA TYR A 95 16.79 11.46 -9.62
C TYR A 95 18.06 10.73 -10.06
N THR A 96 18.02 9.40 -10.06
CA THR A 96 19.15 8.55 -10.44
C THR A 96 19.56 8.78 -11.88
N LEU A 97 18.59 8.86 -12.81
CA LEU A 97 18.83 9.14 -14.23
C LEU A 97 19.39 10.54 -14.46
N LEU A 98 18.91 11.55 -13.73
CA LEU A 98 19.39 12.93 -13.82
C LEU A 98 20.81 13.08 -13.28
N MET A 99 21.17 12.31 -12.27
CA MET A 99 22.50 12.37 -11.64
C MET A 99 23.54 11.49 -12.33
N GLN A 100 23.11 10.65 -13.27
CA GLN A 100 24.01 9.84 -14.07
C GLN A 100 24.74 10.74 -15.09
N LYS A 101 26.02 11.05 -14.81
CA LYS A 101 26.90 11.96 -15.56
C LYS A 101 26.99 11.74 -17.08
N SER A 102 26.45 10.64 -17.59
CA SER A 102 26.44 10.32 -19.02
C SER A 102 25.32 11.01 -19.81
N LEU A 103 24.29 11.55 -19.15
CA LEU A 103 23.09 12.06 -19.83
C LEU A 103 22.92 13.57 -19.73
N VAL A 104 23.06 14.16 -18.53
CA VAL A 104 22.91 15.60 -18.31
C VAL A 104 23.76 16.02 -17.10
N ASP A 105 24.51 17.12 -17.19
CA ASP A 105 25.25 17.69 -16.04
C ASP A 105 24.31 18.67 -15.31
N VAL A 106 23.57 18.15 -14.34
CA VAL A 106 22.56 18.91 -13.57
C VAL A 106 23.06 19.09 -12.15
N ASP A 107 22.90 20.29 -11.61
CA ASP A 107 23.19 20.54 -10.19
C ASP A 107 22.31 19.68 -9.28
N THR A 108 22.88 19.26 -8.15
CA THR A 108 22.24 18.35 -7.19
C THR A 108 20.90 18.91 -6.68
N GLN A 109 20.80 20.24 -6.49
CA GLN A 109 19.58 20.87 -5.99
C GLN A 109 18.47 20.87 -7.05
N VAL A 110 18.84 21.03 -8.33
CA VAL A 110 17.88 21.01 -9.44
C VAL A 110 17.35 19.58 -9.65
N ALA A 111 18.23 18.58 -9.61
CA ALA A 111 17.83 17.17 -9.69
C ALA A 111 16.89 16.79 -8.54
N ALA A 112 17.20 17.21 -7.31
CA ALA A 112 16.35 17.01 -6.13
C ALA A 112 14.95 17.63 -6.31
N THR A 113 14.90 18.86 -6.80
CA THR A 113 13.64 19.60 -7.01
C THR A 113 12.77 18.94 -8.08
N ILE A 114 13.36 18.52 -9.20
CA ILE A 114 12.63 17.83 -10.27
C ILE A 114 12.05 16.51 -9.74
N SER A 115 12.85 15.74 -9.04
CA SER A 115 12.47 14.42 -8.50
C SER A 115 11.34 14.53 -7.46
N PHE A 116 11.41 15.56 -6.62
CA PHE A 116 10.35 15.92 -5.69
C PHE A 116 9.05 16.26 -6.43
N MET A 117 9.12 17.13 -7.44
CA MET A 117 7.95 17.52 -8.24
C MET A 117 7.33 16.35 -8.99
N VAL A 118 8.15 15.44 -9.53
CA VAL A 118 7.68 14.20 -10.17
C VAL A 118 6.90 13.36 -9.14
N THR A 119 7.49 13.08 -7.98
CA THR A 119 6.84 12.29 -6.93
C THR A 119 5.51 12.92 -6.48
N PHE A 120 5.53 14.22 -6.19
CA PHE A 120 4.37 14.96 -5.72
C PHE A 120 3.25 14.97 -6.77
N THR A 121 3.58 15.28 -8.03
CA THR A 121 2.60 15.34 -9.12
C THR A 121 2.03 13.95 -9.41
N THR A 122 2.86 12.90 -9.46
CA THR A 122 2.39 11.53 -9.64
C THR A 122 1.46 11.10 -8.50
N ARG A 123 1.77 11.48 -7.25
CA ARG A 123 0.96 11.12 -6.09
C ARG A 123 -0.40 11.84 -6.09
N VAL A 124 -0.41 13.15 -6.38
CA VAL A 124 -1.64 13.94 -6.51
C VAL A 124 -2.48 13.45 -7.70
N LEU A 125 -1.85 13.18 -8.83
CA LEU A 125 -2.54 12.66 -10.03
C LEU A 125 -3.12 11.26 -9.78
N SER A 126 -2.39 10.39 -9.08
CA SER A 126 -2.89 9.05 -8.70
C SER A 126 -4.11 9.13 -7.79
N PHE A 127 -4.19 10.14 -6.92
CA PHE A 127 -5.35 10.37 -6.06
C PHE A 127 -6.56 10.82 -6.90
N ASN A 128 -6.38 11.80 -7.77
CA ASN A 128 -7.47 12.33 -8.61
C ASN A 128 -7.98 11.32 -9.65
N ARG A 129 -7.10 10.47 -10.21
CA ARG A 129 -7.47 9.48 -11.24
C ARG A 129 -7.80 8.10 -10.70
N SER A 130 -7.78 7.89 -9.38
CA SER A 130 -8.08 6.59 -8.74
C SER A 130 -7.32 5.41 -9.39
N TRP A 131 -6.05 5.61 -9.78
CA TRP A 131 -5.25 4.56 -10.40
C TRP A 131 -5.07 3.39 -9.43
N ARG A 132 -5.52 2.21 -9.84
CA ARG A 132 -5.46 0.95 -9.08
C ARG A 132 -4.61 -0.05 -9.85
N LEU A 133 -3.76 -0.82 -9.16
CA LEU A 133 -3.09 -1.93 -9.81
C LEU A 133 -4.11 -3.06 -10.08
N PRO A 134 -4.00 -3.79 -11.21
CA PRO A 134 -4.79 -4.98 -11.45
C PRO A 134 -4.59 -5.99 -10.30
N HIS A 135 -5.69 -6.50 -9.77
CA HIS A 135 -5.67 -7.44 -8.65
C HIS A 135 -6.05 -8.84 -9.11
N TRP A 136 -5.35 -9.85 -8.61
CA TRP A 136 -5.76 -11.24 -8.79
C TRP A 136 -6.90 -11.55 -7.83
N LYS A 137 -8.01 -12.08 -8.36
CA LYS A 137 -9.18 -12.47 -7.56
C LYS A 137 -8.86 -13.82 -6.90
N ASN A 138 -8.66 -13.86 -5.59
CA ASN A 138 -8.43 -15.12 -4.89
C ASN A 138 -9.77 -15.78 -4.55
N ASP A 139 -9.92 -17.05 -4.92
CA ASP A 139 -11.12 -17.87 -4.66
C ASP A 139 -11.44 -18.04 -3.16
N LYS A 140 -10.45 -17.75 -2.29
CA LYS A 140 -10.63 -17.75 -0.83
C LYS A 140 -11.55 -16.64 -0.33
N ASP A 141 -11.73 -15.58 -1.12
CA ASP A 141 -12.68 -14.50 -0.81
C ASP A 141 -14.14 -14.97 -1.02
N LEU A 142 -14.35 -16.09 -1.74
CA LEU A 142 -15.65 -16.73 -1.92
C LEU A 142 -15.95 -17.70 -0.77
N VAL A 143 -14.96 -18.43 -0.26
CA VAL A 143 -15.15 -19.42 0.83
C VAL A 143 -15.54 -18.80 2.17
N TRP A 144 -15.07 -17.58 2.49
CA TRP A 144 -15.46 -16.87 3.72
C TRP A 144 -16.78 -16.09 3.61
N ASN A 145 -17.33 -15.95 2.39
CA ASN A 145 -18.56 -15.20 2.12
C ASN A 145 -19.74 -16.13 1.74
N GLU A 146 -19.47 -17.40 1.50
CA GLU A 146 -20.48 -18.46 1.56
C GLU A 146 -20.87 -18.68 3.04
N PRO A 147 -22.16 -18.70 3.38
CA PRO A 147 -22.63 -18.98 4.73
C PRO A 147 -22.45 -20.48 5.06
N ILE A 148 -21.21 -20.93 5.22
CA ILE A 148 -20.88 -22.25 5.78
C ILE A 148 -21.23 -22.30 7.28
N MET A 149 -21.58 -21.15 7.88
CA MET A 149 -22.12 -21.01 9.24
C MET A 149 -23.55 -21.57 9.44
N ASN A 150 -24.12 -22.30 8.47
CA ASN A 150 -25.40 -23.00 8.65
C ASN A 150 -25.31 -24.53 8.52
N THR A 151 -24.15 -25.11 8.20
CA THR A 151 -23.97 -26.58 8.18
C THR A 151 -23.30 -27.14 9.42
N LEU A 152 -22.87 -26.27 10.35
CA LEU A 152 -22.36 -26.64 11.67
C LEU A 152 -23.36 -26.31 12.78
N THR A 153 -24.67 -26.39 12.49
CA THR A 153 -25.61 -26.78 13.54
C THR A 153 -25.20 -28.17 13.97
N TYR A 154 -24.50 -28.23 15.09
CA TYR A 154 -24.28 -29.43 15.87
C TYR A 154 -25.66 -30.07 16.07
N ASP A 155 -25.88 -31.22 15.42
CA ASP A 155 -27.12 -31.97 15.52
C ASP A 155 -27.15 -32.61 16.91
N GLU A 156 -27.72 -31.90 17.89
CA GLU A 156 -27.93 -32.41 19.26
C GLU A 156 -29.03 -33.48 19.35
N SER A 157 -29.39 -34.17 18.24
CA SER A 157 -30.56 -35.05 18.23
C SER A 157 -30.33 -36.53 17.87
N GLU A 158 -29.11 -37.07 17.94
CA GLU A 158 -28.90 -38.52 17.75
C GLU A 158 -27.85 -39.16 18.69
N ASP A 159 -27.89 -38.85 20.00
CA ASP A 159 -27.11 -39.57 21.03
C ASP A 159 -27.96 -40.49 21.93
N GLU A 160 -29.10 -40.98 21.43
CA GLU A 160 -29.79 -42.14 22.03
C GLU A 160 -30.12 -43.20 21.00
N GLY A 161 -29.11 -44.02 20.67
CA GLY A 161 -29.34 -45.41 20.26
C GLY A 161 -28.82 -45.80 18.89
N SER A 162 -27.51 -46.01 18.77
CA SER A 162 -27.01 -47.16 17.99
C SER A 162 -25.53 -47.39 18.28
N ALA A 163 -25.27 -48.10 19.37
CA ALA A 163 -24.03 -48.84 19.54
C ALA A 163 -24.00 -49.99 18.51
N ALA A 164 -23.66 -49.72 17.25
CA ALA A 164 -23.27 -50.74 16.29
C ALA A 164 -22.61 -50.10 15.06
N SER A 165 -21.38 -50.56 14.77
CA SER A 165 -20.69 -50.48 13.47
C SER A 165 -19.60 -49.40 13.36
N LEU A 166 -18.48 -49.67 14.04
CA LEU A 166 -17.17 -49.24 13.58
C LEU A 166 -16.83 -50.02 12.28
N GLU A 167 -16.80 -49.39 11.11
CA GLU A 167 -15.96 -49.89 10.01
C GLU A 167 -15.63 -48.79 8.97
N ASN A 168 -14.44 -48.20 9.15
CA ASN A 168 -13.42 -48.05 8.11
C ASN A 168 -13.84 -47.48 6.74
N THR A 169 -13.59 -46.18 6.47
CA THR A 169 -13.16 -45.73 5.12
C THR A 169 -12.54 -44.32 5.15
N THR A 170 -11.40 -44.23 4.48
CA THR A 170 -10.52 -43.07 4.21
C THR A 170 -11.22 -41.79 3.71
N PRO A 171 -10.67 -40.58 4.01
CA PRO A 171 -11.27 -39.32 3.57
C PRO A 171 -11.13 -39.13 2.05
N GLY A 172 -12.27 -39.05 1.37
CA GLY A 172 -12.43 -39.00 -0.08
C GLY A 172 -12.03 -37.67 -0.72
N MET A 173 -11.29 -37.80 -1.81
CA MET A 173 -11.02 -36.80 -2.85
C MET A 173 -12.33 -36.29 -3.49
N PRO A 174 -12.43 -35.00 -3.89
CA PRO A 174 -13.66 -34.47 -4.50
C PRO A 174 -13.91 -35.07 -5.90
N PRO A 175 -15.18 -35.33 -6.26
CA PRO A 175 -15.54 -36.03 -7.49
C PRO A 175 -15.27 -35.18 -8.74
N GLN A 176 -14.50 -35.75 -9.69
CA GLN A 176 -14.35 -35.22 -11.04
C GLN A 176 -15.67 -35.40 -11.82
N LYS A 177 -16.23 -34.29 -12.33
CA LYS A 177 -17.34 -34.32 -13.29
C LYS A 177 -16.85 -34.87 -14.63
N ILE A 178 -17.33 -36.05 -15.00
CA ILE A 178 -17.20 -36.60 -16.35
C ILE A 178 -18.27 -35.95 -17.24
N GLN A 179 -17.81 -35.37 -18.35
CA GLN A 179 -18.65 -34.82 -19.40
C GLN A 179 -19.38 -35.94 -20.16
N MET A 180 -20.67 -35.73 -20.40
CA MET A 180 -21.33 -36.09 -21.66
C MET A 180 -22.29 -34.96 -22.02
#